data_AF-A0A933A3V6-F1
#
_entry.id   AF-A0A933A3V6-F1
#
_cell.length_a   1.000
_cell.length_b   1.000
_cell.length_c   1.000
_cell.angle_alpha   90.00
_cell.angle_beta   90.00
_cell.angle_gamma   90.00
#
_symmetry.space_group_name_H-M   'P 1'
#
loop_
_entity.id
_entity.type
_entity.pdbx_description
1 polymer ?
#
loop_
_entity_poly.entity_id
_entity_poly.type
_entity_poly.pdbx_seq_one_letter_code
_entity_poly.pdbx_strand_id
1 'polypeptide(L)'
;MRLFDIRYLVADAGYGKDRNSALLKAFPGRVWSCWYPVMEKTSKVFEPQWQDQEHKVTVDRTTSLKLAARSFREHEVVLCDLRRLEIWRTFLSHLTNLAASKEQDDETGEIIETIKPTGPDHLVHAYNYLWTAFTGKLLRPGGRTFIFFLG
;
A
#
# COMPACT_ATOMS: atom_id res chain seq x y z
N MET A 1 17.87 3.88 0.64
CA MET A 1 17.58 3.58 -0.78
C MET A 1 18.61 2.67 -1.44
N ARG A 2 19.93 2.90 -1.32
CA ARG A 2 20.94 2.16 -2.09
C ARG A 2 21.04 0.66 -1.79
N LEU A 3 20.89 0.24 -0.52
CA LEU A 3 21.02 -1.17 -0.12
C LEU A 3 19.99 -2.09 -0.79
N PHE A 4 18.85 -1.56 -1.20
CA PHE A 4 17.77 -2.29 -1.87
C PHE A 4 17.42 -1.69 -3.25
N ASP A 5 18.29 -0.83 -3.81
CA ASP A 5 18.06 -0.06 -5.05
C ASP A 5 16.61 0.49 -5.21
N ILE A 6 16.11 1.13 -4.15
CA ILE A 6 14.73 1.64 -4.14
C ILE A 6 14.59 2.78 -5.16
N ARG A 7 13.68 2.62 -6.13
CA ARG A 7 13.38 3.63 -7.15
C ARG A 7 12.26 4.58 -6.76
N TYR A 8 11.21 4.01 -6.17
CA TYR A 8 10.04 4.73 -5.70
C TYR A 8 9.68 4.22 -4.32
N LEU A 9 9.40 5.15 -3.40
CA LEU A 9 8.99 4.88 -2.03
C LEU A 9 7.67 5.57 -1.76
N VAL A 10 6.69 4.82 -1.29
CA VAL A 10 5.44 5.35 -0.74
C VAL A 10 5.44 5.04 0.75
N ALA A 11 5.15 6.03 1.58
CA ALA A 11 5.15 5.88 3.04
C ALA A 11 3.89 6.52 3.65
N ASP A 12 3.44 6.01 4.79
CA ASP A 12 2.30 6.58 5.50
C ASP A 12 2.50 8.07 5.81
N ALA A 13 1.51 8.89 5.48
CA ALA A 13 1.51 10.31 5.79
C ALA A 13 1.06 10.64 7.22
N GLY A 14 0.30 9.74 7.86
CA GLY A 14 -0.29 9.96 9.18
C GLY A 14 0.76 10.03 10.29
N TYR A 15 1.44 8.91 10.56
CA TYR A 15 2.49 8.84 11.59
C TYR A 15 3.86 9.32 11.10
N GLY A 16 4.06 9.41 9.78
CA GLY A 16 5.37 9.58 9.17
C GLY A 16 5.80 11.01 8.85
N LYS A 17 4.99 12.05 9.12
CA LYS A 17 5.16 13.40 8.54
C LYS A 17 6.59 13.97 8.61
N ASP A 18 7.25 13.89 9.77
CA ASP A 18 8.61 14.41 9.96
C ASP A 18 9.66 13.51 9.27
N ARG A 19 9.47 12.19 9.33
CA ARG A 19 10.36 11.20 8.68
C ARG A 19 10.25 11.25 7.17
N ASN A 20 9.05 11.43 6.63
CA ASN A 20 8.81 11.60 5.20
C ASN A 20 9.48 12.88 4.70
N SER A 21 9.44 13.97 5.48
CA SER A 21 10.14 15.21 5.14
C SER A 21 11.66 15.01 5.06
N ALA A 22 12.24 14.25 5.98
CA ALA A 22 13.66 13.89 5.92
C ALA A 22 13.99 13.00 4.70
N LEU A 23 13.15 12.00 4.41
CA LEU A 23 13.30 11.12 3.25
C LEU A 23 13.17 11.87 1.92
N LEU A 24 12.26 12.83 1.82
CA LEU A 24 12.07 13.68 0.65
C LEU A 24 13.30 14.53 0.36
N LYS A 25 13.89 15.13 1.40
CA LYS A 25 15.14 15.88 1.28
C LYS A 25 16.31 14.99 0.85
N ALA A 26 16.39 13.79 1.40
CA ALA A 26 17.47 12.85 1.10
C ALA A 26 17.34 12.18 -0.28
N PHE A 27 16.12 12.00 -0.79
CA PHE A 27 15.82 11.27 -2.02
C PHE A 27 14.74 12.00 -2.87
N PRO A 28 15.06 13.20 -3.40
CA PRO A 28 14.10 14.01 -4.15
C PRO A 28 13.61 13.26 -5.40
N GLY A 29 12.31 13.42 -5.71
CA GLY A 29 11.67 12.78 -6.86
C GLY A 29 11.47 11.26 -6.74
N ARG A 30 11.71 10.68 -5.57
CA ARG A 30 11.60 9.22 -5.34
C ARG A 30 10.70 8.84 -4.17
N VAL A 31 10.17 9.81 -3.42
CA VAL A 31 9.39 9.57 -2.20
C VAL A 31 8.03 10.25 -2.33
N TRP A 32 6.97 9.57 -1.93
CA TRP A 32 5.61 10.11 -1.82
C TRP A 32 4.99 9.73 -0.48
N SER A 33 4.25 10.67 0.10
CA SER A 33 3.44 10.42 1.29
C SER A 33 2.04 9.94 0.88
N CYS A 34 1.62 8.80 1.41
CA CYS A 34 0.33 8.18 1.13
C CYS A 34 -0.75 8.69 2.09
N TRP A 35 -1.83 9.17 1.52
CA TRP A 35 -3.00 9.62 2.25
C TRP A 35 -4.18 8.73 1.92
N TYR A 36 -4.90 8.30 2.96
CA TYR A 36 -6.25 7.81 2.81
C TYR A 36 -7.20 9.00 2.97
N PRO A 37 -8.16 9.22 2.06
CA PRO A 37 -9.14 10.28 2.23
C PRO A 37 -9.91 10.02 3.53
N VAL A 38 -10.05 11.07 4.35
CA VAL A 38 -10.76 10.99 5.61
C VAL A 38 -12.24 11.22 5.32
N MET A 39 -13.06 10.20 5.59
CA MET A 39 -14.51 10.32 5.83
C MET A 39 -15.38 10.87 4.68
N GLU A 40 -15.58 10.07 3.64
CA GLU A 40 -16.92 9.92 3.06
C GLU A 40 -17.29 8.44 3.17
N LYS A 41 -18.57 8.12 3.40
CA LYS A 41 -19.09 6.73 3.49
C LYS A 41 -18.66 5.89 2.27
N THR A 42 -18.41 6.56 1.15
CA THR A 42 -17.82 6.03 -0.07
C THR A 42 -16.65 6.91 -0.52
N SER A 43 -15.48 6.29 -0.78
CA SER A 43 -14.37 7.02 -1.39
C SER A 43 -14.64 7.24 -2.87
N LYS A 44 -14.48 8.48 -3.34
CA LYS A 44 -14.52 8.84 -4.77
C LYS A 44 -13.20 8.54 -5.50
N VAL A 45 -12.21 7.98 -4.80
CA VAL A 45 -10.88 7.65 -5.33
C VAL A 45 -10.89 6.20 -5.82
N PHE A 46 -11.13 6.00 -7.11
CA PHE A 46 -11.11 4.67 -7.74
C PHE A 46 -9.70 4.20 -8.11
N GLU A 47 -8.80 5.15 -8.41
CA GLU A 47 -7.40 4.89 -8.75
C GLU A 47 -6.47 5.76 -7.91
N PRO A 48 -5.23 5.33 -7.63
CA PRO A 48 -4.25 6.15 -6.95
C PRO A 48 -4.04 7.51 -7.63
N GLN A 49 -4.31 8.59 -6.89
CA GLN A 49 -4.16 9.96 -7.36
C GLN A 49 -2.78 10.49 -6.98
N TRP A 50 -1.89 10.59 -7.96
CA TRP A 50 -0.52 11.06 -7.78
C TRP A 50 -0.41 12.56 -7.98
N GLN A 51 0.17 13.23 -6.99
CA GLN A 51 0.43 14.66 -6.91
C GLN A 51 1.94 14.81 -6.81
N ASP A 52 2.60 14.82 -7.97
CA ASP A 52 4.07 14.70 -8.07
C ASP A 52 4.80 15.95 -7.59
N GLN A 53 4.19 17.13 -7.72
CA GLN A 53 4.76 18.39 -7.22
C GLN A 53 4.71 18.44 -5.70
N GLU A 54 3.64 17.90 -5.10
CA GLU A 54 3.41 17.85 -3.66
C GLU A 54 4.00 16.61 -3.00
N HIS A 55 4.62 15.70 -3.77
CA HIS A 55 5.10 14.40 -3.31
C HIS A 55 4.05 13.63 -2.50
N LYS A 56 2.83 13.60 -3.04
CA LYS A 56 1.66 13.02 -2.39
C LYS A 56 1.01 11.97 -3.29
N VAL A 57 0.50 10.92 -2.68
CA VAL A 57 -0.42 9.98 -3.33
C VAL A 57 -1.64 9.80 -2.45
N THR A 58 -2.83 9.93 -3.03
CA THR A 58 -4.10 9.64 -2.34
C THR A 58 -4.66 8.33 -2.87
N VAL A 59 -5.03 7.42 -1.99
CA VAL A 59 -5.62 6.12 -2.37
C VAL A 59 -6.83 5.82 -1.51
N ASP A 60 -7.82 5.13 -2.07
CA ASP A 60 -8.86 4.53 -1.25
C ASP A 60 -8.30 3.35 -0.44
N ARG A 61 -8.50 3.37 0.89
CA ARG A 61 -7.91 2.36 1.78
C ARG A 61 -8.47 0.97 1.50
N THR A 62 -9.78 0.85 1.35
CA THR A 62 -10.45 -0.45 1.14
C THR A 62 -10.02 -1.06 -0.20
N THR A 63 -10.11 -0.29 -1.27
CA THR A 63 -9.80 -0.72 -2.64
C THR A 63 -8.32 -1.04 -2.78
N SER A 64 -7.43 -0.19 -2.26
CA SER A 64 -5.98 -0.46 -2.33
C SER A 64 -5.60 -1.75 -1.59
N LEU A 65 -6.12 -1.97 -0.37
CA LEU A 65 -5.88 -3.21 0.37
C LEU A 65 -6.42 -4.45 -0.34
N LYS A 66 -7.60 -4.36 -0.96
CA LYS A 66 -8.16 -5.46 -1.77
C LYS A 66 -7.29 -5.78 -2.98
N LEU A 67 -6.80 -4.76 -3.70
CA LEU A 67 -5.90 -4.93 -4.83
C LEU A 67 -4.57 -5.54 -4.39
N ALA A 68 -4.02 -5.07 -3.26
CA ALA A 68 -2.83 -5.64 -2.66
C ALA A 68 -3.03 -7.13 -2.31
N ALA A 69 -4.12 -7.50 -1.64
CA ALA A 69 -4.42 -8.89 -1.33
C ALA A 69 -4.69 -9.74 -2.60
N ARG A 70 -5.33 -9.16 -3.62
CA ARG A 70 -5.58 -9.81 -4.90
C ARG A 70 -4.29 -10.22 -5.61
N SER A 71 -3.24 -9.39 -5.54
CA SER A 71 -1.96 -9.70 -6.20
C SER A 71 -1.33 -11.03 -5.74
N PHE A 72 -1.54 -11.43 -4.48
CA PHE A 72 -1.11 -12.74 -3.98
C PHE A 72 -2.00 -13.88 -4.51
N ARG A 73 -3.32 -13.67 -4.52
CA ARG A 73 -4.30 -14.66 -4.99
C ARG A 73 -4.20 -14.93 -6.49
N GLU A 74 -3.84 -13.92 -7.28
CA GLU A 74 -3.65 -14.01 -8.73
C GLU A 74 -2.21 -14.41 -9.11
N HIS A 75 -1.34 -14.67 -8.12
CA HIS A 75 0.08 -14.98 -8.30
C HIS A 75 0.89 -13.90 -9.04
N GLU A 76 0.44 -12.64 -9.01
CA GLU A 76 1.21 -11.49 -9.49
C GLU A 76 2.43 -11.21 -8.60
N VAL A 77 2.34 -11.62 -7.33
CA VAL A 77 3.43 -11.54 -6.36
C VAL A 77 3.68 -12.92 -5.76
N VAL A 78 4.95 -13.29 -5.73
CA VAL A 78 5.44 -14.50 -5.07
C VAL A 78 6.36 -14.07 -3.94
N LEU A 79 6.19 -14.70 -2.77
CA LEU A 79 7.09 -14.51 -1.65
C LEU A 79 8.23 -15.50 -1.73
N CYS A 80 9.47 -15.01 -1.59
CA CYS A 80 10.62 -15.89 -1.39
C CYS A 80 10.40 -16.71 -0.11
N ASP A 81 10.81 -17.98 -0.13
CA ASP A 81 10.70 -18.84 1.05
C ASP A 81 11.72 -18.41 2.11
N LEU A 82 11.27 -17.56 3.02
CA LEU A 82 12.05 -17.09 4.16
C LEU A 82 11.37 -17.50 5.46
N ARG A 83 10.64 -18.62 5.48
CA ARG A 83 9.88 -19.14 6.65
C ARG A 83 10.67 -19.22 7.95
N ARG A 84 12.01 -19.37 7.85
CA ARG A 84 12.92 -19.40 9.00
C ARG A 84 13.04 -18.04 9.69
N LEU A 85 12.88 -16.93 8.97
CA LEU A 85 12.95 -15.58 9.51
C LEU A 85 11.65 -15.23 10.25
N GLU A 86 11.79 -14.64 11.43
CA GLU A 86 10.64 -14.20 12.23
C GLU A 86 9.80 -13.16 11.51
N ILE A 87 10.45 -12.18 10.89
CA ILE A 87 9.78 -11.11 10.15
C ILE A 87 8.87 -11.64 9.03
N TRP A 88 9.24 -12.77 8.41
CA TRP A 88 8.43 -13.40 7.39
C TRP A 88 7.15 -13.99 7.97
N ARG A 89 7.23 -14.65 9.14
CA ARG A 89 6.06 -15.19 9.84
C ARG A 89 5.14 -14.07 10.34
N THR A 90 5.72 -13.01 10.86
CA THR A 90 4.99 -11.80 11.27
C THR A 90 4.28 -11.15 10.07
N PHE A 91 4.95 -11.05 8.92
CA PHE A 91 4.34 -10.53 7.70
C PHE A 91 3.14 -11.37 7.27
N LEU A 92 3.26 -12.70 7.24
CA LEU A 92 2.13 -13.57 6.91
C LEU A 92 0.97 -13.41 7.88
N SER A 93 1.24 -13.36 9.19
CA SER A 93 0.20 -13.13 10.19
C SER A 93 -0.53 -11.80 9.95
N HIS A 94 0.22 -10.71 9.72
CA HIS A 94 -0.37 -9.40 9.42
C HIS A 94 -1.19 -9.41 8.13
N LEU A 95 -0.74 -10.12 7.09
CA LEU A 95 -1.45 -10.27 5.83
C LEU A 95 -2.81 -10.96 6.01
N THR A 96 -2.91 -11.89 6.97
CA THR A 96 -4.17 -12.60 7.30
C THR A 96 -5.06 -11.88 8.32
N ASN A 97 -4.57 -10.79 8.94
CA ASN A 97 -5.31 -10.04 9.96
C ASN A 97 -6.24 -8.95 9.39
N LEU A 98 -6.67 -9.09 8.13
CA LEU A 98 -7.59 -8.17 7.46
C LEU A 98 -8.88 -8.89 7.09
N ALA A 99 -10.02 -8.32 7.48
CA ALA A 99 -11.34 -8.84 7.15
C ALA A 99 -12.17 -7.79 6.42
N ALA A 100 -12.94 -8.23 5.41
CA ALA A 100 -13.94 -7.39 4.78
C ALA A 100 -15.20 -7.34 5.66
N SER A 101 -15.66 -6.13 5.95
CA SER A 101 -16.88 -5.83 6.67
C SER A 101 -17.84 -5.12 5.72
N LYS A 102 -19.11 -5.53 5.70
CA LYS A 102 -20.17 -4.85 4.97
C LYS A 102 -21.17 -4.32 5.99
N GLU A 103 -21.43 -3.03 5.91
CA GLU A 103 -22.43 -2.35 6.72
C GLU A 103 -23.45 -1.72 5.78
N GLN A 104 -24.72 -1.82 6.12
CA GLN A 104 -25.76 -1.08 5.41
C GLN A 104 -25.95 0.25 6.12
N ASP A 105 -25.97 1.33 5.34
CA ASP A 105 -26.35 2.65 5.82
C ASP A 105 -27.86 2.68 6.02
N ASP A 106 -28.31 2.82 7.26
CA ASP A 106 -29.74 2.81 7.61
C ASP A 106 -30.52 3.99 6.98
N GLU A 107 -29.85 5.09 6.64
CA GLU A 107 -30.48 6.29 6.07
C GLU A 107 -30.60 6.22 4.53
N THR A 108 -29.56 5.73 3.86
CA THR A 108 -29.49 5.72 2.38
C THR A 108 -29.79 4.33 1.79
N GLY A 109 -29.73 3.28 2.60
CA GLY A 109 -29.79 1.89 2.17
C GLY A 109 -28.52 1.38 1.49
N GLU A 110 -27.48 2.20 1.35
CA GLU A 110 -26.24 1.85 0.66
C GLU A 110 -25.43 0.81 1.43
N ILE A 111 -24.84 -0.16 0.71
CA ILE A 111 -23.91 -1.13 1.29
C ILE A 111 -22.49 -0.55 1.23
N ILE A 112 -21.93 -0.26 2.39
CA ILE A 112 -20.57 0.23 2.56
C ILE A 112 -19.68 -0.96 2.91
N GLU A 113 -18.66 -1.18 2.08
CA GLU A 113 -17.65 -2.19 2.34
C GLU A 113 -16.35 -1.56 2.85
N THR A 114 -15.86 -2.07 3.97
CA THR A 114 -14.60 -1.62 4.58
C THR A 114 -13.69 -2.81 4.88
N ILE A 115 -12.38 -2.57 4.90
CA ILE A 115 -11.42 -3.53 5.43
C ILE A 115 -11.12 -3.18 6.89
N LYS A 116 -11.38 -4.10 7.81
CA LYS A 116 -11.14 -3.95 9.25
C LYS A 116 -10.00 -4.87 9.71
N PRO A 117 -9.13 -4.41 10.62
CA PRO A 117 -8.12 -5.27 11.22
C PRO A 117 -8.77 -6.23 12.22
N THR A 118 -8.33 -7.49 12.22
CA THR A 118 -8.65 -8.50 13.24
C THR A 118 -7.46 -8.79 14.17
N GLY A 119 -6.33 -8.13 13.93
CA GLY A 119 -5.09 -8.21 14.67
C GLY A 119 -4.09 -7.17 14.14
N PRO A 120 -2.80 -7.25 14.52
CA PRO A 120 -1.77 -6.36 13.99
C PRO A 120 -1.67 -6.43 12.47
N ASP A 121 -1.62 -5.29 11.79
CA ASP A 121 -1.72 -5.15 10.33
C ASP A 121 -0.66 -4.21 9.71
N HIS A 122 0.27 -3.70 10.52
CA HIS A 122 1.26 -2.71 10.08
C HIS A 122 2.06 -3.14 8.84
N LEU A 123 2.42 -4.43 8.74
CA LEU A 123 3.23 -4.94 7.63
C LEU A 123 2.42 -5.14 6.34
N VAL A 124 1.11 -5.42 6.44
CA VAL A 124 0.25 -5.46 5.25
C VAL A 124 -0.03 -4.05 4.75
N HIS A 125 -0.12 -3.06 5.64
CA HIS A 125 -0.13 -1.66 5.24
C HIS A 125 1.17 -1.21 4.57
N ALA A 126 2.34 -1.62 5.11
CA ALA A 126 3.63 -1.39 4.46
C ALA A 126 3.67 -2.00 3.05
N TYR A 127 3.16 -3.23 2.89
CA TYR A 127 3.01 -3.88 1.59
C TYR A 127 2.03 -3.14 0.66
N ASN A 128 0.91 -2.62 1.18
CA ASN A 128 -0.03 -1.82 0.38
C ASN A 128 0.65 -0.59 -0.24
N TYR A 129 1.52 0.09 0.51
CA TYR A 129 2.30 1.21 -0.02
C TYR A 129 3.30 0.77 -1.11
N LEU A 130 3.98 -0.36 -0.90
CA LEU A 130 4.84 -0.96 -1.92
C LEU A 130 4.05 -1.25 -3.21
N TRP A 131 2.89 -1.89 -3.08
CA TRP A 131 2.03 -2.25 -4.21
C TRP A 131 1.49 -1.02 -4.94
N THR A 132 1.14 0.02 -4.19
CA THR A 132 0.75 1.33 -4.74
C THR A 132 1.87 1.94 -5.58
N ALA A 133 3.11 1.93 -5.08
CA ALA A 133 4.27 2.41 -5.83
C ALA A 133 4.53 1.57 -7.09
N PHE A 134 4.45 0.24 -6.98
CA PHE A 134 4.69 -0.70 -8.07
C PHE A 134 3.70 -0.47 -9.22
N THR A 135 2.41 -0.49 -8.93
CA THR A 135 1.34 -0.30 -9.93
C THR A 135 1.27 1.13 -10.45
N GLY A 136 1.50 2.13 -9.61
CA GLY A 136 1.36 3.54 -9.95
C GLY A 136 2.58 4.17 -10.65
N LYS A 137 3.79 3.67 -10.41
CA LYS A 137 5.04 4.26 -10.96
C LYS A 137 5.89 3.28 -11.74
N LEU A 138 5.96 2.01 -11.32
CA LEU A 138 6.88 1.04 -11.93
C LEU A 138 6.29 0.34 -13.16
N LEU A 139 5.00 0.00 -13.13
CA LEU A 139 4.32 -0.66 -14.26
C LEU A 139 3.82 0.31 -15.35
N ARG A 140 3.87 1.63 -15.12
CA ARG A 140 3.47 2.60 -16.14
C ARG A 140 4.49 2.64 -17.30
N PRO A 141 4.07 2.96 -18.55
CA PRO A 141 4.96 3.05 -19.70
C PRO A 141 6.16 3.97 -19.38
N GLY A 142 7.38 3.42 -19.44
CA GLY A 142 8.62 4.12 -19.07
C GLY A 142 9.25 3.68 -17.74
N GLY A 143 8.55 2.90 -16.91
CA GLY A 143 9.10 2.26 -15.72
C GLY A 143 9.98 1.06 -16.10
N ARG A 144 11.26 1.06 -15.67
CA ARG A 144 12.14 -0.12 -15.79
C ARG A 144 11.94 -1.00 -14.55
N THR A 145 11.26 -2.12 -14.73
CA THR A 145 11.03 -3.13 -13.69
C THR A 145 12.17 -4.16 -13.69
N PHE A 146 12.81 -4.35 -12.54
CA PHE A 146 13.68 -5.50 -12.28
C PHE A 146 13.03 -6.32 -11.17
N ILE A 147 12.49 -7.50 -11.50
CA ILE A 147 12.01 -8.47 -10.52
C ILE A 147 13.12 -9.52 -10.38
N PHE A 148 13.79 -9.55 -9.23
CA PHE A 148 14.70 -10.63 -8.90
C PHE A 148 13.89 -11.76 -8.25
N PHE A 149 13.73 -12.86 -8.96
CA PHE A 149 13.48 -14.16 -8.36
C PHE A 149 14.85 -14.80 -8.11
N LEU A 150 15.28 -14.83 -6.85
CA LEU A 150 16.36 -15.73 -6.46
C LEU A 150 15.71 -17.08 -6.14
N GLY A 151 15.88 -18.02 -7.08
CA GLY A 151 15.64 -19.45 -6.86
C GLY A 151 16.74 -20.09 -6.03
#